data_AF-A0A939Y7E3-F1
#
_entry.id   AF-A0A939Y7E3-F1
#
_cell.length_a   1.000
_cell.length_b   1.000
_cell.length_c   1.000
_cell.angle_alpha   90.00
_cell.angle_beta   90.00
_cell.angle_gamma   90.00
#
_symmetry.space_group_name_H-M   'P 1'
#
loop_
_entity.id
_entity.type
_entity.pdbx_description
1 polymer ?
#
loop_
_entity_poly.entity_id
_entity_poly.type
_entity_poly.pdbx_seq_one_letter_code
_entity_poly.pdbx_strand_id
1 'polypeptide(L)'
;MKEYSDDILYYTDRGWDALYDVADDPNFHKREAAMIYDCLLTRMRQIPFCDYLKRFLYQNAELDEPFLTVPLTTYQEILKASFRERGTPASFSPSTTKLSAAAANWLNQKTAARNTVLLLGFGLGLSPAEADDFFVKALHEDTLRPGDPRELICAWCFEHQYTWPKYEQLWEKYEKEDWTAEAGTREAALMALLKELKTRDLPVRTEKQYRTFEQLYENAKGLLAFNYNRTIRQFDPIATEDITAADMEHILYAVVPKDVHGNLIPARQSSLYPLFDDKRLTRQRINSLLRREIPVLRSDLITLNFFIWSQVESDEMPPRHRYMAFTEETNQLLSSCGFGELYGALPYDCFIMLCLLAEDPMMTYTDVWEKSYNNQK
;
A
#
# COMPACT_ATOMS: atom_id res chain seq x y z
N MET A 1 -0.46 -31.88 22.18
CA MET A 1 -1.42 -31.16 23.05
C MET A 1 -0.87 -29.75 23.19
N LYS A 2 -1.61 -28.75 22.69
CA LYS A 2 -1.27 -27.30 22.62
C LYS A 2 -0.01 -26.92 21.82
N GLU A 3 -0.13 -26.81 20.50
CA GLU A 3 0.81 -26.01 19.69
C GLU A 3 0.23 -25.56 18.31
N TYR A 4 -1.10 -25.59 18.15
CA TYR A 4 -1.80 -25.13 16.93
C TYR A 4 -2.71 -23.90 17.19
N SER A 5 -2.61 -23.29 18.37
CA SER A 5 -3.51 -22.23 18.83
C SER A 5 -3.10 -20.85 18.31
N ASP A 6 -1.80 -20.54 18.33
CA ASP A 6 -1.37 -19.14 18.25
C ASP A 6 -1.14 -18.69 16.80
N ASP A 7 -0.62 -19.55 15.91
CA ASP A 7 -0.44 -19.27 14.47
C ASP A 7 -1.76 -19.04 13.72
N ILE A 8 -2.89 -19.49 14.29
CA ILE A 8 -4.18 -19.15 13.72
C ILE A 8 -4.44 -17.65 13.94
N LEU A 9 -4.20 -17.08 15.12
CA LEU A 9 -4.56 -15.69 15.42
C LEU A 9 -3.47 -14.65 15.09
N TYR A 10 -2.22 -15.06 14.85
CA TYR A 10 -1.14 -14.21 14.32
C TYR A 10 -1.10 -14.21 12.78
N TYR A 11 -2.24 -13.92 12.16
CA TYR A 11 -2.42 -14.02 10.71
C TYR A 11 -1.70 -12.92 9.93
N THR A 12 -1.49 -11.74 10.52
CA THR A 12 -0.81 -10.58 9.92
C THR A 12 0.71 -10.72 9.84
N ASP A 13 1.28 -11.65 10.61
CA ASP A 13 2.72 -11.75 10.80
C ASP A 13 3.34 -12.74 9.83
N ARG A 14 2.55 -13.59 9.16
CA ARG A 14 3.05 -14.56 8.18
C ARG A 14 3.85 -13.94 7.03
N GLY A 15 3.51 -12.72 6.65
CA GLY A 15 4.29 -11.96 5.66
C GLY A 15 5.65 -11.52 6.21
N TRP A 16 5.69 -11.14 7.49
CA TRP A 16 6.94 -10.86 8.20
C TRP A 16 7.75 -12.13 8.45
N ASP A 17 7.11 -13.25 8.81
CA ASP A 17 7.77 -14.55 8.94
C ASP A 17 8.39 -14.99 7.61
N ALA A 18 7.67 -14.83 6.50
CA ALA A 18 8.20 -15.12 5.17
C ALA A 18 9.41 -14.24 4.82
N LEU A 19 9.40 -12.98 5.23
CA LEU A 19 10.53 -12.07 5.07
C LEU A 19 11.72 -12.50 5.93
N TYR A 20 11.51 -12.72 7.23
CA TYR A 20 12.57 -13.09 8.17
C TYR A 20 13.16 -14.47 7.85
N ASP A 21 12.32 -15.44 7.49
CA ASP A 21 12.78 -16.77 7.07
C ASP A 21 13.74 -16.71 5.88
N VAL A 22 13.53 -15.77 4.94
CA VAL A 22 14.43 -15.58 3.80
C VAL A 22 15.68 -14.81 4.21
N ALA A 23 15.49 -13.71 4.95
CA ALA A 23 16.58 -12.84 5.39
C ALA A 23 17.57 -13.53 6.32
N ASP A 24 17.09 -14.46 7.14
CA ASP A 24 17.89 -15.20 8.12
C ASP A 24 18.39 -16.56 7.57
N ASP A 25 18.03 -16.94 6.32
CA ASP A 25 18.53 -18.17 5.71
C ASP A 25 20.05 -18.08 5.49
N PRO A 26 20.87 -19.04 5.97
CA PRO A 26 22.31 -19.04 5.78
C PRO A 26 22.79 -19.04 4.32
N ASN A 27 21.90 -19.34 3.37
CA ASN A 27 22.18 -19.34 1.94
C ASN A 27 21.61 -18.12 1.22
N PHE A 28 21.00 -17.16 1.92
CA PHE A 28 20.43 -15.96 1.32
C PHE A 28 21.43 -15.29 0.37
N HIS A 29 22.61 -14.92 0.87
CA HIS A 29 23.68 -14.27 0.09
C HIS A 29 24.25 -15.11 -1.07
N LYS A 30 23.94 -16.41 -1.15
CA LYS A 30 24.39 -17.26 -2.27
C LYS A 30 23.37 -17.28 -3.41
N ARG A 31 22.11 -16.96 -3.14
CA ARG A 31 20.98 -17.16 -4.06
C ARG A 31 19.91 -16.06 -3.89
N GLU A 32 20.34 -14.84 -3.61
CA GLU A 32 19.49 -13.71 -3.17
C GLU A 32 18.24 -13.57 -4.06
N ALA A 33 18.43 -13.29 -5.35
CA ALA A 33 17.31 -13.12 -6.28
C ALA A 33 16.41 -14.35 -6.42
N ALA A 34 16.97 -15.57 -6.34
CA ALA A 34 16.16 -16.79 -6.44
C ALA A 34 15.32 -17.01 -5.17
N MET A 35 15.90 -16.78 -4.00
CA MET A 35 15.19 -16.93 -2.73
C MET A 35 14.09 -15.90 -2.55
N ILE A 36 14.34 -14.65 -2.96
CA ILE A 36 13.32 -13.59 -2.97
C ILE A 36 12.19 -13.96 -3.92
N TYR A 37 12.53 -14.34 -5.16
CA TYR A 37 11.53 -14.74 -6.15
C TYR A 37 10.66 -15.93 -5.68
N ASP A 38 11.29 -16.98 -5.14
CA ASP A 38 10.59 -18.16 -4.63
C ASP A 38 9.69 -17.80 -3.43
N CYS A 39 10.16 -16.93 -2.53
CA CYS A 39 9.36 -16.43 -1.41
C CYS A 39 8.12 -15.68 -1.87
N LEU A 40 8.27 -14.75 -2.82
CA LEU A 40 7.16 -13.97 -3.37
C LEU A 40 6.08 -14.87 -3.98
N LEU A 41 6.46 -15.96 -4.68
CA LEU A 41 5.48 -16.84 -5.33
C LEU A 41 4.88 -17.91 -4.41
N THR A 42 5.64 -18.41 -3.44
CA THR A 42 5.25 -19.60 -2.68
C THR A 42 4.89 -19.33 -1.23
N ARG A 43 5.46 -18.28 -0.62
CA ARG A 43 5.34 -17.98 0.82
C ARG A 43 4.49 -16.74 1.09
N MET A 44 4.53 -15.75 0.19
CA MET A 44 3.67 -14.57 0.28
C MET A 44 2.22 -14.92 -0.04
N ARG A 45 1.44 -15.23 1.00
CA ARG A 45 0.01 -15.49 0.89
C ARG A 45 -0.78 -14.25 1.32
N GLN A 46 -1.40 -13.60 0.35
CA GLN A 46 -2.39 -12.55 0.60
C GLN A 46 -3.56 -13.11 1.42
N ILE A 47 -3.89 -12.44 2.51
CA ILE A 47 -4.97 -12.83 3.41
C ILE A 47 -6.27 -12.40 2.76
N PRO A 48 -7.21 -13.33 2.47
CA PRO A 48 -8.48 -12.95 1.88
C PRO A 48 -9.25 -12.02 2.83
N PHE A 49 -9.94 -11.03 2.26
CA PHE A 49 -10.76 -10.09 3.01
C PHE A 49 -11.72 -10.76 4.00
N CYS A 50 -12.42 -11.80 3.57
CA CYS A 50 -13.35 -12.53 4.44
C CYS A 50 -12.67 -13.23 5.64
N ASP A 51 -11.43 -13.67 5.49
CA ASP A 51 -10.68 -14.30 6.58
C ASP A 51 -10.23 -13.23 7.58
N TYR A 52 -9.70 -12.10 7.09
CA TYR A 52 -9.36 -10.94 7.92
C TYR A 52 -10.56 -10.47 8.75
N LEU A 53 -11.72 -10.27 8.11
CA LEU A 53 -12.93 -9.83 8.78
C LEU A 53 -13.40 -10.80 9.88
N LYS A 54 -13.38 -12.12 9.64
CA LYS A 54 -13.75 -13.12 10.66
C LYS A 54 -12.84 -13.06 11.87
N ARG A 55 -11.54 -12.85 11.65
CA ARG A 55 -10.53 -12.80 12.70
C ARG A 55 -10.64 -11.54 13.52
N PHE A 56 -10.86 -10.40 12.85
CA PHE A 56 -11.19 -9.14 13.52
C PHE A 56 -12.43 -9.30 14.40
N LEU A 57 -13.52 -9.86 13.88
CA LEU A 57 -14.74 -10.11 14.65
C LEU A 57 -14.53 -11.07 15.80
N TYR A 58 -13.74 -12.13 15.59
CA TYR A 58 -13.40 -13.11 16.63
C TYR A 58 -12.67 -12.46 17.80
N GLN A 59 -11.64 -11.66 17.50
CA GLN A 59 -10.84 -10.95 18.50
C GLN A 59 -11.66 -9.89 19.23
N ASN A 60 -12.41 -9.06 18.49
CA ASN A 60 -13.18 -7.96 19.06
C ASN A 60 -14.41 -8.42 19.85
N ALA A 61 -14.95 -9.60 19.55
CA ALA A 61 -16.03 -10.21 20.32
C ALA A 61 -15.55 -11.12 21.46
N GLU A 62 -14.23 -11.21 21.68
CA GLU A 62 -13.59 -12.00 22.74
C GLU A 62 -14.11 -13.45 22.78
N LEU A 63 -14.23 -14.10 21.61
CA LEU A 63 -14.75 -15.46 21.53
C LEU A 63 -13.76 -16.48 22.12
N ASP A 64 -14.22 -17.30 23.06
CA ASP A 64 -13.39 -18.31 23.74
C ASP A 64 -13.18 -19.60 22.94
N GLU A 65 -14.07 -19.89 22.00
CA GLU A 65 -14.08 -21.13 21.23
C GLU A 65 -12.91 -21.15 20.22
N PRO A 66 -12.31 -22.29 19.88
CA PRO A 66 -11.25 -22.32 18.88
C PRO A 66 -11.73 -21.74 17.54
N PHE A 67 -10.99 -20.80 16.96
CA PHE A 67 -11.39 -20.06 15.74
C PHE A 67 -11.96 -20.94 14.61
N LEU A 68 -11.31 -22.06 14.30
CA LEU A 68 -11.75 -22.97 13.23
C LEU A 68 -13.08 -23.69 13.49
N THR A 69 -13.56 -23.64 14.74
CA THR A 69 -14.82 -24.28 15.16
C THR A 69 -15.98 -23.29 15.22
N VAL A 70 -15.71 -21.98 15.17
CA VAL A 70 -16.73 -20.94 15.25
C VAL A 70 -17.61 -20.96 13.97
N PRO A 71 -18.92 -21.18 14.09
CA PRO A 71 -19.82 -21.19 12.95
C PRO A 71 -19.88 -19.83 12.25
N LEU A 72 -20.05 -19.83 10.93
CA LEU A 72 -20.22 -18.60 10.14
C LEU A 72 -21.41 -17.75 10.63
N THR A 73 -22.46 -18.40 11.16
CA THR A 73 -23.65 -17.72 11.69
C THR A 73 -23.33 -16.84 12.89
N THR A 74 -22.37 -17.23 13.73
CA THR A 74 -21.91 -16.44 14.88
C THR A 74 -21.32 -15.11 14.41
N TYR A 75 -20.39 -15.15 13.46
CA TYR A 75 -19.82 -13.93 12.86
C TYR A 75 -20.88 -13.05 12.18
N GLN A 76 -21.84 -13.66 11.49
CA GLN A 76 -22.93 -12.93 10.87
C GLN A 76 -23.78 -12.21 11.93
N GLU A 77 -24.08 -12.85 13.06
CA GLU A 77 -24.88 -12.27 14.13
C GLU A 77 -24.16 -11.10 14.81
N ILE A 78 -22.88 -11.26 15.14
CA ILE A 78 -22.04 -10.19 15.70
C ILE A 78 -22.05 -8.98 14.76
N LEU A 79 -21.73 -9.19 13.49
CA LEU A 79 -21.66 -8.14 12.48
C LEU A 79 -23.00 -7.42 12.30
N LYS A 80 -24.11 -8.17 12.19
CA LYS A 80 -25.46 -7.59 12.05
C LYS A 80 -25.89 -6.82 13.29
N ALA A 81 -25.55 -7.30 14.49
CA ALA A 81 -25.90 -6.64 15.75
C ALA A 81 -25.19 -5.30 15.84
N SER A 82 -23.88 -5.27 15.58
CA SER A 82 -23.05 -4.06 15.62
C SER A 82 -23.54 -3.00 14.62
N PHE A 83 -23.86 -3.39 13.38
CA PHE A 83 -24.43 -2.49 12.38
C PHE A 83 -25.77 -1.89 12.81
N ARG A 84 -26.65 -2.68 13.44
CA ARG A 84 -27.95 -2.19 13.91
C ARG A 84 -27.79 -1.21 15.07
N GLU A 85 -26.92 -1.52 16.02
CA GLU A 85 -26.64 -0.66 17.17
C GLU A 85 -26.09 0.70 16.73
N ARG A 86 -25.19 0.71 15.74
CA ARG A 86 -24.58 1.93 15.21
C ARG A 86 -25.37 2.60 14.08
N GLY A 87 -26.58 2.11 13.78
CA GLY A 87 -27.45 2.66 12.73
C GLY A 87 -26.83 2.64 11.32
N THR A 88 -25.90 1.72 11.06
CA THR A 88 -25.13 1.67 9.81
C THR A 88 -25.88 0.86 8.75
N PRO A 89 -26.05 1.38 7.51
CA PRO A 89 -26.72 0.68 6.44
C PRO A 89 -25.84 -0.39 5.79
N ALA A 90 -26.44 -1.18 4.91
CA ALA A 90 -25.71 -2.18 4.12
C ALA A 90 -24.90 -1.58 2.96
N SER A 91 -25.15 -0.31 2.60
CA SER A 91 -24.54 0.37 1.46
C SER A 91 -24.60 1.89 1.62
N PHE A 92 -23.63 2.61 1.02
CA PHE A 92 -23.63 4.08 0.96
C PHE A 92 -24.77 4.65 0.12
N SER A 93 -25.21 3.92 -0.91
CA SER A 93 -26.31 4.32 -1.78
C SER A 93 -27.55 3.47 -1.50
N PRO A 94 -28.76 3.96 -1.81
CA PRO A 94 -29.97 3.15 -1.70
C PRO A 94 -29.80 1.82 -2.45
N SER A 95 -29.95 0.71 -1.73
CA SER A 95 -29.84 -0.65 -2.28
C SER A 95 -30.98 -1.51 -1.79
N THR A 96 -31.43 -2.44 -2.63
CA THR A 96 -32.37 -3.49 -2.24
C THR A 96 -31.68 -4.62 -1.46
N THR A 97 -30.34 -4.60 -1.38
CA THR A 97 -29.56 -5.61 -0.66
C THR A 97 -29.78 -5.48 0.84
N LYS A 98 -30.33 -6.51 1.45
CA LYS A 98 -30.49 -6.58 2.91
C LYS A 98 -29.13 -6.72 3.60
N LEU A 99 -28.99 -6.16 4.80
CA LEU A 99 -27.79 -6.30 5.62
C LEU A 99 -27.38 -7.78 5.84
N SER A 100 -28.34 -8.69 5.93
CA SER A 100 -28.05 -10.12 6.04
C SER A 100 -27.31 -10.68 4.82
N ALA A 101 -27.69 -10.26 3.61
CA ALA A 101 -27.04 -10.69 2.38
C ALA A 101 -25.66 -10.02 2.23
N ALA A 102 -25.55 -8.73 2.58
CA ALA A 102 -24.28 -8.02 2.57
C ALA A 102 -23.27 -8.65 3.55
N ALA A 103 -23.67 -8.89 4.80
CA ALA A 103 -22.85 -9.56 5.81
C ALA A 103 -22.40 -10.96 5.37
N ALA A 104 -23.31 -11.74 4.77
CA ALA A 104 -22.96 -13.06 4.24
C ALA A 104 -21.93 -12.97 3.10
N ASN A 105 -22.04 -11.99 2.21
CA ASN A 105 -21.08 -11.78 1.14
C ASN A 105 -19.71 -11.37 1.69
N TRP A 106 -19.66 -10.39 2.59
CA TRP A 106 -18.41 -9.90 3.19
C TRP A 106 -17.64 -11.00 3.93
N LEU A 107 -18.36 -11.91 4.60
CA LEU A 107 -17.75 -13.03 5.33
C LEU A 107 -17.39 -14.24 4.43
N ASN A 108 -17.61 -14.17 3.11
CA ASN A 108 -17.27 -15.27 2.19
C ASN A 108 -16.38 -14.83 1.00
N GLN A 109 -16.44 -13.57 0.58
CA GLN A 109 -15.70 -13.08 -0.57
C GLN A 109 -14.22 -12.81 -0.24
N LYS A 110 -13.33 -13.24 -1.14
CA LYS A 110 -11.88 -13.02 -0.96
C LYS A 110 -11.46 -11.56 -1.08
N THR A 111 -12.26 -10.75 -1.77
CA THR A 111 -12.03 -9.34 -2.00
C THR A 111 -13.27 -8.56 -1.64
N ALA A 112 -13.11 -7.27 -1.33
CA ALA A 112 -14.22 -6.35 -1.16
C ALA A 112 -13.86 -5.00 -1.78
N ALA A 113 -14.87 -4.18 -2.04
CA ALA A 113 -14.64 -2.81 -2.49
C ALA A 113 -14.14 -1.95 -1.33
N ARG A 114 -13.37 -0.91 -1.63
CA ARG A 114 -12.92 0.09 -0.65
C ARG A 114 -14.05 0.67 0.22
N ASN A 115 -15.20 0.96 -0.41
CA ASN A 115 -16.41 1.41 0.29
C ASN A 115 -16.94 0.40 1.32
N THR A 116 -16.68 -0.90 1.14
CA THR A 116 -17.06 -1.91 2.14
C THR A 116 -16.31 -1.70 3.44
N VAL A 117 -15.00 -1.42 3.39
CA VAL A 117 -14.20 -1.14 4.59
C VAL A 117 -14.68 0.13 5.28
N LEU A 118 -15.03 1.19 4.53
CA LEU A 118 -15.60 2.39 5.12
C LEU A 118 -16.94 2.12 5.84
N LEU A 119 -17.82 1.29 5.28
CA LEU A 119 -19.06 0.86 5.95
C LEU A 119 -18.77 0.03 7.21
N LEU A 120 -17.82 -0.90 7.12
CA LEU A 120 -17.37 -1.66 8.29
C LEU A 120 -16.78 -0.73 9.36
N GLY A 121 -16.11 0.34 8.97
CA GLY A 121 -15.64 1.41 9.86
C GLY A 121 -16.74 1.93 10.78
N PHE A 122 -17.89 2.30 10.20
CA PHE A 122 -19.04 2.71 11.00
C PHE A 122 -19.68 1.54 11.76
N GLY A 123 -19.92 0.44 11.06
CA GLY A 123 -20.71 -0.66 11.58
C GLY A 123 -20.01 -1.50 12.64
N LEU A 124 -18.68 -1.45 12.72
CA LEU A 124 -17.85 -2.08 13.75
C LEU A 124 -17.23 -1.08 14.72
N GLY A 125 -17.27 0.21 14.39
CA GLY A 125 -16.70 1.26 15.23
C GLY A 125 -15.20 1.37 15.19
N LEU A 126 -14.62 1.18 14.02
CA LEU A 126 -13.17 1.24 13.83
C LEU A 126 -12.66 2.65 14.13
N SER A 127 -11.48 2.71 14.73
CA SER A 127 -10.60 3.89 14.70
C SER A 127 -10.01 4.08 13.30
N PRO A 128 -9.41 5.26 12.99
CA PRO A 128 -8.70 5.45 11.74
C PRO A 128 -7.58 4.42 11.52
N ALA A 129 -6.83 4.08 12.56
CA ALA A 129 -5.77 3.09 12.50
C ALA A 129 -6.28 1.68 12.17
N GLU A 130 -7.41 1.26 12.75
CA GLU A 130 -8.02 -0.04 12.43
C GLU A 130 -8.61 -0.07 11.03
N ALA A 131 -9.19 1.05 10.56
CA ALA A 131 -9.65 1.16 9.18
C ALA A 131 -8.48 1.08 8.18
N ASP A 132 -7.36 1.74 8.48
CA ASP A 132 -6.12 1.65 7.73
C ASP A 132 -5.58 0.22 7.68
N ASP A 133 -5.63 -0.49 8.82
CA ASP A 133 -5.31 -1.91 8.90
C ASP A 133 -6.19 -2.75 7.96
N PHE A 134 -7.50 -2.50 7.89
CA PHE A 134 -8.35 -3.19 6.91
C PHE A 134 -7.96 -2.88 5.46
N PHE A 135 -7.62 -1.63 5.14
CA PHE A 135 -7.17 -1.29 3.79
C PHE A 135 -5.87 -1.98 3.41
N VAL A 136 -4.88 -1.91 4.29
CA VAL A 136 -3.54 -2.43 4.03
C VAL A 136 -3.50 -3.96 4.12
N LYS A 137 -4.07 -4.53 5.17
CA LYS A 137 -3.95 -5.95 5.51
C LYS A 137 -5.00 -6.81 4.84
N ALA A 138 -6.21 -6.29 4.58
CA ALA A 138 -7.32 -7.06 4.00
C ALA A 138 -7.58 -6.74 2.52
N LEU A 139 -7.39 -5.48 2.08
CA LEU A 139 -7.56 -5.09 0.67
C LEU A 139 -6.25 -4.95 -0.09
N HIS A 140 -5.12 -4.87 0.61
CA HIS A 140 -3.80 -4.59 0.01
C HIS A 140 -3.76 -3.28 -0.77
N GLU A 141 -4.55 -2.31 -0.31
CA GLU A 141 -4.63 -0.96 -0.83
C GLU A 141 -3.95 0.05 0.12
N ASP A 142 -3.79 1.29 -0.34
CA ASP A 142 -3.38 2.41 0.52
C ASP A 142 -4.40 2.69 1.64
N THR A 143 -3.92 3.30 2.71
CA THR A 143 -4.68 3.81 3.87
C THR A 143 -5.76 4.83 3.48
N LEU A 144 -6.59 5.26 4.44
CA LEU A 144 -7.61 6.29 4.26
C LEU A 144 -7.08 7.49 3.49
N ARG A 145 -7.83 7.93 2.47
CA ARG A 145 -7.40 8.98 1.54
C ARG A 145 -8.03 10.32 1.94
N PRO A 146 -7.28 11.23 2.59
CA PRO A 146 -7.81 12.56 2.92
C PRO A 146 -8.11 13.41 1.68
N GLY A 147 -7.61 12.99 0.51
CA GLY A 147 -7.90 13.59 -0.79
C GLY A 147 -9.23 13.20 -1.43
N ASP A 148 -9.94 12.23 -0.86
CA ASP A 148 -11.30 11.88 -1.24
C ASP A 148 -12.27 12.44 -0.19
N PRO A 149 -13.25 13.29 -0.58
CA PRO A 149 -14.18 13.90 0.37
C PRO A 149 -14.96 12.89 1.21
N ARG A 150 -15.31 11.73 0.65
CA ARG A 150 -16.05 10.69 1.38
C ARG A 150 -15.15 10.06 2.43
N GLU A 151 -13.95 9.67 2.04
CA GLU A 151 -12.98 9.08 2.96
C GLU A 151 -12.52 10.07 4.03
N LEU A 152 -12.38 11.36 3.70
CA LEU A 152 -12.08 12.40 4.68
C LEU A 152 -13.18 12.52 5.74
N ILE A 153 -14.46 12.53 5.33
CA ILE A 153 -15.60 12.55 6.26
C ILE A 153 -15.64 11.25 7.08
N CYS A 154 -15.39 10.09 6.47
CA CYS A 154 -15.33 8.81 7.17
C CYS A 154 -14.21 8.80 8.23
N ALA A 155 -12.98 9.18 7.85
CA ALA A 155 -11.84 9.27 8.74
C ALA A 155 -12.11 10.19 9.94
N TRP A 156 -12.71 11.36 9.68
CA TRP A 156 -13.10 12.28 10.74
C TRP A 156 -14.15 11.68 11.67
N CYS A 157 -15.13 10.95 11.13
CA CYS A 157 -16.11 10.24 11.94
C CYS A 157 -15.46 9.13 12.79
N PHE A 158 -14.54 8.36 12.24
CA PHE A 158 -13.83 7.29 12.95
C PHE A 158 -12.97 7.85 14.09
N GLU A 159 -12.26 8.95 13.84
CA GLU A 159 -11.43 9.63 14.84
C GLU A 159 -12.27 10.06 16.07
N HIS A 160 -13.50 10.50 15.84
CA HIS A 160 -14.39 11.01 16.89
C HIS A 160 -15.46 10.01 17.33
N GLN A 161 -15.39 8.76 16.84
CA GLN A 161 -16.37 7.69 17.10
C GLN A 161 -17.83 8.09 16.78
N TYR A 162 -18.02 8.93 15.78
CA TYR A 162 -19.36 9.28 15.30
C TYR A 162 -19.97 8.13 14.48
N THR A 163 -21.28 7.97 14.60
CA THR A 163 -22.06 6.96 13.89
C THR A 163 -22.55 7.46 12.53
N TRP A 164 -23.15 6.55 11.76
CA TRP A 164 -23.65 6.80 10.41
C TRP A 164 -24.50 8.08 10.24
N PRO A 165 -25.44 8.43 11.15
CA PRO A 165 -26.24 9.65 11.01
C PRO A 165 -25.40 10.94 10.94
N LYS A 166 -24.24 10.99 11.63
CA LYS A 166 -23.34 12.15 11.54
C LYS A 166 -22.65 12.20 10.17
N TYR A 167 -22.23 11.05 9.64
CA TYR A 167 -21.71 10.96 8.27
C TYR A 167 -22.75 11.47 7.26
N GLU A 168 -24.02 11.05 7.37
CA GLU A 168 -25.08 11.52 6.46
C GLU A 168 -25.26 13.03 6.53
N GLN A 169 -25.28 13.60 7.73
CA GLN A 169 -25.35 15.05 7.93
C GLN A 169 -24.18 15.78 7.23
N LEU A 170 -22.95 15.31 7.42
CA LEU A 170 -21.75 15.92 6.84
C LEU A 170 -21.71 15.74 5.32
N TRP A 171 -22.11 14.56 4.83
CA TRP A 171 -22.17 14.26 3.40
C TRP A 171 -23.22 15.13 2.70
N GLU A 172 -24.39 15.31 3.30
CA GLU A 172 -25.45 16.19 2.79
C GLU A 172 -24.98 17.66 2.72
N LYS A 173 -24.28 18.13 3.76
CA LYS A 173 -23.64 19.46 3.75
C LYS A 173 -22.64 19.60 2.60
N TYR A 174 -21.76 18.61 2.41
CA TYR A 174 -20.79 18.60 1.31
C TYR A 174 -21.45 18.60 -0.08
N GLU A 175 -22.52 17.82 -0.26
CA GLU A 175 -23.27 17.76 -1.52
C GLU A 175 -23.95 19.09 -1.85
N LYS A 176 -24.57 19.73 -0.85
CA LYS A 176 -25.24 21.04 -0.98
C LYS A 176 -24.30 22.23 -0.94
N GLU A 177 -23.00 21.99 -0.74
CA GLU A 177 -21.99 23.04 -0.55
C GLU A 177 -22.31 23.98 0.62
N ASP A 178 -22.94 23.42 1.66
CA ASP A 178 -23.21 24.11 2.92
C ASP A 178 -21.99 23.99 3.84
N TRP A 179 -21.12 24.99 3.75
CA TRP A 179 -19.89 25.07 4.55
C TRP A 179 -20.11 25.63 5.96
N THR A 180 -21.36 25.76 6.42
CA THR A 180 -21.64 26.35 7.72
C THR A 180 -21.26 25.41 8.87
N ALA A 181 -20.46 25.94 9.79
CA ALA A 181 -20.07 25.32 11.04
C ALA A 181 -19.75 26.41 12.06
N GLU A 182 -19.84 26.09 13.35
CA GLU A 182 -19.51 27.03 14.42
C GLU A 182 -18.00 27.37 14.36
N ALA A 183 -17.68 28.67 14.31
CA ALA A 183 -16.30 29.13 14.17
C ALA A 183 -15.44 28.65 15.35
N GLY A 184 -14.23 28.17 15.04
CA GLY A 184 -13.30 27.63 16.05
C GLY A 184 -13.55 26.16 16.43
N THR A 185 -14.55 25.49 15.84
CA THR A 185 -14.78 24.05 16.05
C THR A 185 -13.95 23.19 15.09
N ARG A 186 -13.75 21.92 15.46
CA ARG A 186 -13.15 20.90 14.58
C ARG A 186 -13.98 20.66 13.31
N GLU A 187 -15.30 20.78 13.40
CA GLU A 187 -16.18 20.67 12.22
C GLU A 187 -15.94 21.84 11.25
N ALA A 188 -15.68 23.05 11.74
CA ALA A 188 -15.32 24.17 10.85
C ALA A 188 -14.00 23.94 10.11
N ALA A 189 -13.02 23.31 10.75
CA ALA A 189 -11.78 22.91 10.09
C ALA A 189 -12.03 21.85 8.99
N LEU A 190 -12.87 20.84 9.28
CA LEU A 190 -13.29 19.85 8.27
C LEU A 190 -14.01 20.51 7.09
N MET A 191 -14.96 21.41 7.34
CA MET A 191 -15.71 22.12 6.29
C MET A 191 -14.80 22.97 5.40
N ALA A 192 -13.79 23.61 5.98
CA ALA A 192 -12.78 24.35 5.22
C ALA A 192 -12.00 23.42 4.27
N LEU A 193 -11.54 22.26 4.77
CA LEU A 193 -10.84 21.26 3.94
C LEU A 193 -11.74 20.70 2.82
N LEU A 194 -13.01 20.40 3.12
CA LEU A 194 -13.98 19.91 2.14
C LEU A 194 -14.30 20.96 1.06
N LYS A 195 -14.37 22.23 1.44
CA LYS A 195 -14.55 23.34 0.50
C LYS A 195 -13.35 23.49 -0.44
N GLU A 196 -12.14 23.38 0.09
CA GLU A 196 -10.92 23.38 -0.72
C GLU A 196 -10.90 22.20 -1.70
N LEU A 197 -11.31 21.02 -1.22
CA LEU A 197 -11.47 19.80 -2.02
C LEU A 197 -12.44 19.98 -3.19
N LYS A 198 -13.61 20.58 -2.94
CA LYS A 198 -14.67 20.78 -3.93
C LYS A 198 -14.29 21.85 -4.98
N THR A 199 -13.56 22.88 -4.57
CA THR A 199 -13.22 24.04 -5.43
C THR A 199 -12.01 23.79 -6.32
N ARG A 200 -11.12 22.85 -5.93
CA ARG A 200 -10.02 22.41 -6.78
C ARG A 200 -10.54 21.36 -7.76
N ASP A 201 -10.37 21.58 -9.06
CA ASP A 201 -10.56 20.55 -10.11
C ASP A 201 -9.44 19.48 -10.11
N LEU A 202 -8.82 19.31 -8.95
CA LEU A 202 -7.78 18.34 -8.68
C LEU A 202 -8.10 17.75 -7.31
N PRO A 203 -8.21 16.41 -7.19
CA PRO A 203 -8.40 15.75 -5.89
C PRO A 203 -7.30 16.25 -4.95
N VAL A 204 -7.57 16.40 -3.64
CA VAL A 204 -6.54 16.78 -2.64
C VAL A 204 -5.57 15.60 -2.45
N ARG A 205 -4.86 15.28 -3.52
CA ARG A 205 -3.63 14.51 -3.59
C ARG A 205 -2.57 15.51 -3.23
N THR A 206 -1.95 15.27 -2.09
CA THR A 206 -1.34 16.31 -1.30
C THR A 206 -0.22 16.95 -2.14
N GLU A 207 -0.21 18.27 -2.27
CA GLU A 207 0.93 19.01 -2.83
C GLU A 207 2.26 18.47 -2.27
N LYS A 208 2.21 18.01 -1.01
CA LYS A 208 3.25 17.25 -0.34
C LYS A 208 3.67 15.95 -1.06
N GLN A 209 2.76 15.06 -1.46
CA GLN A 209 3.06 13.85 -2.24
C GLN A 209 3.82 14.16 -3.53
N TYR A 210 3.36 15.14 -4.32
CA TYR A 210 4.05 15.52 -5.57
C TYR A 210 5.42 16.12 -5.30
N ARG A 211 5.54 17.03 -4.32
CA ARG A 211 6.85 17.58 -3.92
C ARG A 211 7.80 16.50 -3.45
N THR A 212 7.32 15.55 -2.64
CA THR A 212 8.13 14.41 -2.18
C THR A 212 8.57 13.55 -3.36
N PHE A 213 7.68 13.25 -4.31
CA PHE A 213 8.03 12.52 -5.54
C PHE A 213 9.07 13.28 -6.37
N GLU A 214 8.86 14.57 -6.63
CA GLU A 214 9.78 15.42 -7.39
C GLU A 214 11.17 15.48 -6.72
N GLN A 215 11.21 15.61 -5.39
CA GLN A 215 12.46 15.62 -4.63
C GLN A 215 13.20 14.28 -4.69
N LEU A 216 12.50 13.16 -4.48
CA LEU A 216 13.09 11.83 -4.62
C LEU A 216 13.59 11.60 -6.06
N TYR A 217 12.83 12.05 -7.05
CA TYR A 217 13.17 11.90 -8.46
C TYR A 217 14.43 12.70 -8.83
N GLU A 218 14.55 13.95 -8.38
CA GLU A 218 15.77 14.75 -8.60
C GLU A 218 16.99 14.17 -7.86
N ASN A 219 16.82 13.67 -6.64
CA ASN A 219 17.90 12.96 -5.92
C ASN A 219 18.36 11.71 -6.69
N ALA A 220 17.41 10.92 -7.19
CA ALA A 220 17.70 9.73 -7.99
C ALA A 220 18.42 10.09 -9.31
N LYS A 221 18.01 11.18 -9.98
CA LYS A 221 18.72 11.69 -11.16
C LYS A 221 20.17 12.07 -10.84
N GLY A 222 20.40 12.78 -9.74
CA GLY A 222 21.75 13.18 -9.32
C GLY A 222 22.67 11.99 -9.09
N LEU A 223 22.18 10.94 -8.42
CA LEU A 223 22.91 9.69 -8.22
C LEU A 223 23.19 8.97 -9.55
N LEU A 224 22.21 8.91 -10.45
CA LEU A 224 22.38 8.27 -11.75
C LEU A 224 23.42 9.00 -12.61
N ALA A 225 23.37 10.33 -12.66
CA ALA A 225 24.36 11.16 -13.35
C ALA A 225 25.76 10.95 -12.78
N PHE A 226 25.90 10.93 -11.44
CA PHE A 226 27.16 10.62 -10.77
C PHE A 226 27.71 9.25 -11.19
N ASN A 227 26.86 8.22 -11.18
CA ASN A 227 27.25 6.86 -11.55
C ASN A 227 27.65 6.75 -13.02
N TYR A 228 26.91 7.38 -13.94
CA TYR A 228 27.26 7.43 -15.36
C TYR A 228 28.62 8.08 -15.59
N ASN A 229 28.90 9.20 -14.93
CA ASN A 229 30.20 9.87 -15.04
C ASN A 229 31.35 9.04 -14.45
N ARG A 230 31.08 8.18 -13.46
CA ARG A 230 32.07 7.26 -12.86
C ARG A 230 32.39 6.07 -13.78
N THR A 231 31.39 5.54 -14.49
CA THR A 231 31.52 4.32 -15.30
C THR A 231 31.81 4.59 -16.78
N ILE A 232 31.20 5.62 -17.35
CA ILE A 232 31.34 5.98 -18.75
C ILE A 232 32.37 7.10 -18.86
N ARG A 233 33.56 6.79 -19.39
CA ARG A 233 34.60 7.79 -19.69
C ARG A 233 34.19 8.62 -20.92
N GLN A 234 33.23 9.52 -20.76
CA GLN A 234 32.89 10.55 -21.75
C GLN A 234 33.73 11.81 -21.51
N PHE A 235 33.95 12.58 -22.58
CA PHE A 235 34.69 13.84 -22.52
C PHE A 235 33.91 14.95 -21.81
N ASP A 236 32.59 14.96 -21.97
CA ASP A 236 31.69 15.91 -21.34
C ASP A 236 30.92 15.22 -20.19
N PRO A 237 30.92 15.80 -18.97
CA PRO A 237 30.19 15.23 -17.86
C PRO A 237 28.67 15.37 -18.07
N ILE A 238 27.94 14.30 -17.79
CA ILE A 238 26.47 14.28 -17.81
C ILE A 238 25.96 15.02 -16.57
N ALA A 239 25.13 16.05 -16.77
CA ALA A 239 24.52 16.78 -15.66
C ALA A 239 23.25 16.09 -15.16
N THR A 240 22.79 16.44 -13.95
CA THR A 240 21.55 15.92 -13.38
C THR A 240 20.36 16.21 -14.29
N GLU A 241 20.33 17.39 -14.90
CA GLU A 241 19.26 17.86 -15.78
C GLU A 241 19.17 17.05 -17.09
N ASP A 242 20.26 16.40 -17.49
CA ASP A 242 20.32 15.58 -18.70
C ASP A 242 19.69 14.19 -18.50
N ILE A 243 19.50 13.76 -17.24
CA ILE A 243 18.89 12.47 -16.93
C ILE A 243 17.38 12.51 -17.19
N THR A 244 16.92 11.62 -18.06
CA THR A 244 15.52 11.54 -18.49
C THR A 244 14.73 10.47 -17.74
N ALA A 245 13.40 10.52 -17.86
CA ALA A 245 12.53 9.44 -17.38
C ALA A 245 12.82 8.09 -18.05
N ALA A 246 13.38 8.09 -19.26
CA ALA A 246 13.79 6.87 -19.96
C ALA A 246 15.07 6.28 -19.35
N ASP A 247 16.00 7.12 -18.90
CA ASP A 247 17.20 6.67 -18.17
C ASP A 247 16.82 6.03 -16.84
N MET A 248 15.88 6.66 -16.11
CA MET A 248 15.35 6.10 -14.86
C MET A 248 14.61 4.77 -15.08
N GLU A 249 13.76 4.67 -16.11
CA GLU A 249 13.12 3.39 -16.46
C GLU A 249 14.17 2.33 -16.85
N HIS A 250 15.22 2.74 -17.57
CA HIS A 250 16.25 1.84 -18.01
C HIS A 250 17.02 1.24 -16.84
N ILE A 251 17.45 2.04 -15.85
CA ILE A 251 18.20 1.50 -14.71
C ILE A 251 17.32 0.61 -13.83
N LEU A 252 16.05 0.97 -13.62
CA LEU A 252 15.12 0.16 -12.81
C LEU A 252 14.74 -1.16 -13.48
N TYR A 253 14.58 -1.18 -14.81
CA TYR A 253 14.00 -2.31 -15.53
C TYR A 253 14.86 -2.79 -16.70
N ALA A 254 16.19 -2.67 -16.60
CA ALA A 254 17.13 -2.97 -17.68
C ALA A 254 16.95 -4.36 -18.29
N VAL A 255 16.67 -5.35 -17.43
CA VAL A 255 16.53 -6.77 -17.78
C VAL A 255 15.10 -7.18 -18.13
N VAL A 256 14.13 -6.27 -17.98
CA VAL A 256 12.76 -6.55 -18.42
C VAL A 256 12.75 -6.53 -19.96
N PRO A 257 12.23 -7.59 -20.61
CA PRO A 257 12.20 -7.66 -22.07
C PRO A 257 11.49 -6.46 -22.69
N LYS A 258 11.93 -6.05 -23.88
CA LYS A 258 11.32 -4.98 -24.66
C LYS A 258 10.64 -5.51 -25.92
N ASP A 259 9.57 -4.85 -26.34
CA ASP A 259 8.93 -5.10 -27.62
C ASP A 259 9.76 -4.55 -28.79
N VAL A 260 9.28 -4.77 -30.02
CA VAL A 260 9.94 -4.31 -31.25
C VAL A 260 10.07 -2.79 -31.37
N HIS A 261 9.33 -2.03 -30.54
CA HIS A 261 9.34 -0.57 -30.49
C HIS A 261 10.17 -0.04 -29.32
N GLY A 262 10.84 -0.91 -28.56
CA GLY A 262 11.66 -0.56 -27.42
C GLY A 262 10.88 -0.23 -26.14
N ASN A 263 9.57 -0.52 -26.09
CA ASN A 263 8.80 -0.42 -24.85
C ASN A 263 9.00 -1.67 -24.00
N LEU A 264 8.96 -1.54 -22.68
CA LEU A 264 8.92 -2.71 -21.79
C LEU A 264 7.71 -3.60 -22.13
N ILE A 265 7.93 -4.91 -22.16
CA ILE A 265 6.84 -5.88 -22.27
C ILE A 265 5.82 -5.62 -21.14
N PRO A 266 4.51 -5.76 -21.40
CA PRO A 266 3.47 -5.49 -20.40
C PRO A 266 3.64 -6.30 -19.11
N ALA A 267 3.41 -5.66 -17.95
CA ALA A 267 3.62 -6.24 -16.63
C ALA A 267 2.86 -7.55 -16.43
N ARG A 268 1.68 -7.69 -17.07
CA ARG A 268 0.88 -8.92 -17.07
C ARG A 268 1.59 -10.18 -17.58
N GLN A 269 2.73 -10.02 -18.28
CA GLN A 269 3.60 -11.13 -18.70
C GLN A 269 4.69 -11.46 -17.66
N SER A 270 4.68 -10.81 -16.49
CA SER A 270 5.48 -11.21 -15.35
C SER A 270 4.68 -12.20 -14.50
N SER A 271 5.33 -13.26 -13.99
CA SER A 271 4.72 -14.13 -12.98
C SER A 271 4.40 -13.40 -11.67
N LEU A 272 5.00 -12.23 -11.41
CA LEU A 272 4.77 -11.39 -10.24
C LEU A 272 3.61 -10.41 -10.42
N TYR A 273 2.99 -10.33 -11.62
CA TYR A 273 1.88 -9.40 -11.87
C TYR A 273 0.74 -9.48 -10.86
N PRO A 274 0.24 -10.67 -10.44
CA PRO A 274 -0.85 -10.76 -9.47
C PRO A 274 -0.51 -10.16 -8.10
N LEU A 275 0.78 -10.06 -7.77
CA LEU A 275 1.26 -9.57 -6.48
C LEU A 275 1.57 -8.07 -6.51
N PHE A 276 2.02 -7.57 -7.66
CA PHE A 276 2.51 -6.20 -7.81
C PHE A 276 1.51 -5.26 -8.48
N ASP A 277 0.50 -5.76 -9.20
CA ASP A 277 -0.59 -4.95 -9.77
C ASP A 277 -0.12 -3.70 -10.54
N ASP A 278 0.82 -3.91 -11.47
CA ASP A 278 1.42 -2.86 -12.33
C ASP A 278 2.10 -1.69 -11.60
N LYS A 279 2.63 -1.91 -10.38
CA LYS A 279 3.45 -0.94 -9.61
C LYS A 279 4.80 -0.55 -10.25
N ARG A 280 5.00 -0.77 -11.57
CA ARG A 280 6.24 -0.38 -12.25
C ARG A 280 6.27 1.13 -12.48
N LEU A 281 7.39 1.76 -12.12
CA LEU A 281 7.64 3.17 -12.35
C LEU A 281 8.15 3.41 -13.78
N THR A 282 7.28 3.20 -14.77
CA THR A 282 7.61 3.35 -16.19
C THR A 282 7.88 4.80 -16.58
N ARG A 283 8.57 5.02 -17.70
CA ARG A 283 8.82 6.35 -18.28
C ARG A 283 7.53 7.14 -18.51
N GLN A 284 6.46 6.44 -18.92
CA GLN A 284 5.15 7.05 -19.12
C GLN A 284 4.55 7.50 -17.79
N ARG A 285 4.63 6.63 -16.77
CA ARG A 285 4.17 6.93 -15.41
C ARG A 285 4.92 8.12 -14.81
N ILE A 286 6.25 8.13 -14.89
CA ILE A 286 7.10 9.24 -14.41
C ILE A 286 6.69 10.55 -15.09
N ASN A 287 6.57 10.57 -16.41
CA ASN A 287 6.19 11.79 -17.15
C ASN A 287 4.79 12.30 -16.74
N SER A 288 3.81 11.41 -16.58
CA SER A 288 2.48 11.80 -16.12
C SER A 288 2.47 12.26 -14.66
N LEU A 289 3.33 11.72 -13.78
CA LEU A 289 3.51 12.21 -12.40
C LEU A 289 4.13 13.61 -12.38
N LEU A 290 5.18 13.85 -13.18
CA LEU A 290 5.82 15.17 -13.33
C LEU A 290 4.86 16.22 -13.89
N ARG A 291 3.96 15.82 -14.80
CA ARG A 291 2.87 16.67 -15.31
C ARG A 291 1.66 16.75 -14.37
N ARG A 292 1.69 16.02 -13.25
CA ARG A 292 0.63 15.96 -12.23
C ARG A 292 -0.74 15.51 -12.80
N GLU A 293 -0.71 14.68 -13.83
CA GLU A 293 -1.89 14.13 -14.52
C GLU A 293 -2.51 12.92 -13.79
N ILE A 294 -1.68 12.19 -13.03
CA ILE A 294 -2.04 10.95 -12.35
C ILE A 294 -1.59 11.00 -10.88
N PRO A 295 -2.23 10.24 -9.96
CA PRO A 295 -1.82 10.24 -8.55
C PRO A 295 -0.42 9.68 -8.38
N VAL A 296 0.34 10.29 -7.48
CA VAL A 296 1.45 9.63 -6.80
C VAL A 296 0.87 8.45 -6.01
N LEU A 297 1.40 7.27 -6.26
CA LEU A 297 1.12 6.07 -5.49
C LEU A 297 2.22 5.88 -4.44
N ARG A 298 1.86 5.22 -3.34
CA ARG A 298 2.80 4.79 -2.30
C ARG A 298 4.00 4.03 -2.89
N SER A 299 3.77 3.16 -3.87
CA SER A 299 4.82 2.41 -4.55
C SER A 299 5.79 3.27 -5.36
N ASP A 300 5.38 4.45 -5.85
CA ASP A 300 6.29 5.34 -6.59
C ASP A 300 7.37 5.88 -5.67
N LEU A 301 6.95 6.33 -4.48
CA LEU A 301 7.85 6.85 -3.46
C LEU A 301 8.79 5.75 -2.93
N ILE A 302 8.25 4.57 -2.64
CA ILE A 302 9.04 3.41 -2.21
C ILE A 302 10.08 3.03 -3.26
N THR A 303 9.71 3.01 -4.55
CA THR A 303 10.62 2.61 -5.64
C THR A 303 11.75 3.60 -5.84
N LEU A 304 11.47 4.91 -5.81
CA LEU A 304 12.52 5.93 -5.91
C LEU A 304 13.42 5.93 -4.68
N ASN A 305 12.84 5.82 -3.48
CA ASN A 305 13.66 5.77 -2.27
C ASN A 305 14.51 4.49 -2.21
N PHE A 306 13.96 3.36 -2.66
CA PHE A 306 14.71 2.13 -2.85
C PHE A 306 15.90 2.35 -3.78
N PHE A 307 15.69 2.97 -4.95
CA PHE A 307 16.78 3.24 -5.88
C PHE A 307 17.89 4.09 -5.25
N ILE A 308 17.52 5.12 -4.48
CA ILE A 308 18.50 5.97 -3.76
C ILE A 308 19.30 5.12 -2.77
N TRP A 309 18.62 4.36 -1.92
CA TRP A 309 19.26 3.52 -0.89
C TRP A 309 20.01 2.31 -1.46
N SER A 310 19.63 1.82 -2.64
CA SER A 310 20.35 0.75 -3.33
C SER A 310 21.70 1.20 -3.86
N GLN A 311 21.95 2.52 -3.97
CA GLN A 311 23.26 3.04 -4.36
C GLN A 311 24.27 3.08 -3.20
N VAL A 312 23.83 2.85 -1.96
CA VAL A 312 24.73 2.77 -0.80
C VAL A 312 25.44 1.42 -0.85
N GLU A 313 26.76 1.46 -1.09
CA GLU A 313 27.60 0.27 -1.20
C GLU A 313 27.66 -0.47 0.15
N SER A 314 27.66 -1.80 0.12
CA SER A 314 27.61 -2.63 1.34
C SER A 314 28.86 -2.48 2.23
N ASP A 315 29.98 -2.03 1.65
CA ASP A 315 31.21 -1.67 2.38
C ASP A 315 31.04 -0.37 3.19
N GLU A 316 30.18 0.55 2.74
CA GLU A 316 29.85 1.78 3.47
C GLU A 316 28.81 1.51 4.57
N MET A 317 27.81 0.68 4.26
CA MET A 317 26.74 0.34 5.19
C MET A 317 26.31 -1.13 5.04
N PRO A 318 26.53 -1.98 6.07
CA PRO A 318 26.13 -3.39 6.01
C PRO A 318 24.62 -3.57 5.77
N PRO A 319 24.18 -4.64 5.09
CA PRO A 319 22.80 -4.78 4.62
C PRO A 319 21.71 -4.58 5.68
N ARG A 320 21.91 -5.11 6.90
CA ARG A 320 20.95 -4.91 8.01
C ARG A 320 20.81 -3.46 8.45
N HIS A 321 21.91 -2.71 8.50
CA HIS A 321 21.87 -1.29 8.87
C HIS A 321 21.21 -0.45 7.78
N ARG A 322 21.52 -0.75 6.51
CA ARG A 322 20.88 -0.13 5.34
C ARG A 322 19.38 -0.36 5.30
N TYR A 323 18.96 -1.60 5.54
CA TYR A 323 17.55 -1.96 5.70
C TYR A 323 16.86 -1.17 6.81
N MET A 324 17.45 -1.12 8.02
CA MET A 324 16.86 -0.38 9.15
C MET A 324 16.75 1.12 8.86
N ALA A 325 17.79 1.73 8.31
CA ALA A 325 17.79 3.15 7.97
C ALA A 325 16.77 3.48 6.87
N PHE A 326 16.70 2.65 5.83
CA PHE A 326 15.69 2.77 4.79
C PHE A 326 14.27 2.66 5.36
N THR A 327 14.00 1.71 6.25
CA THR A 327 12.66 1.51 6.81
C THR A 327 12.22 2.72 7.63
N GLU A 328 13.08 3.24 8.50
CA GLU A 328 12.79 4.44 9.29
C GLU A 328 12.53 5.66 8.41
N GLU A 329 13.44 5.94 7.47
CA GLU A 329 13.31 7.10 6.57
C GLU A 329 12.09 6.99 5.67
N THR A 330 11.85 5.80 5.10
CA THR A 330 10.70 5.57 4.21
C THR A 330 9.40 5.69 4.98
N ASN A 331 9.30 5.17 6.22
CA ASN A 331 8.10 5.33 7.03
C ASN A 331 7.81 6.79 7.37
N GLN A 332 8.83 7.57 7.74
CA GLN A 332 8.68 9.02 7.96
C GLN A 332 8.20 9.74 6.69
N LEU A 333 8.78 9.38 5.53
CA LEU A 333 8.42 9.93 4.24
C LEU A 333 6.97 9.61 3.87
N LEU A 334 6.56 8.35 3.99
CA LEU A 334 5.21 7.87 3.70
C LEU A 334 4.18 8.51 4.63
N SER A 335 4.46 8.52 5.94
CA SER A 335 3.63 9.15 6.95
C SER A 335 3.42 10.65 6.67
N SER A 336 4.49 11.37 6.29
CA SER A 336 4.38 12.79 5.88
C SER A 336 3.54 13.02 4.63
N CYS A 337 3.35 11.98 3.81
CA CYS A 337 2.52 11.99 2.60
C CYS A 337 1.10 11.44 2.83
N GLY A 338 0.75 11.05 4.06
CA GLY A 338 -0.53 10.43 4.39
C GLY A 338 -0.67 8.99 3.89
N PHE A 339 0.45 8.31 3.63
CA PHE A 339 0.47 6.88 3.31
C PHE A 339 0.82 6.06 4.56
N GLY A 340 0.29 4.83 4.63
CA GLY A 340 0.70 3.86 5.63
C GLY A 340 2.17 3.46 5.50
N GLU A 341 2.77 3.10 6.63
CA GLU A 341 4.15 2.61 6.75
C GLU A 341 4.40 1.34 5.94
N LEU A 342 5.67 1.00 5.72
CA LEU A 342 6.12 -0.25 5.13
C LEU A 342 5.53 -1.45 5.87
N TYR A 343 5.01 -2.40 5.11
CA TYR A 343 4.38 -3.57 5.68
C TYR A 343 4.85 -4.84 4.96
N GLY A 344 5.62 -5.67 5.64
CA GLY A 344 6.24 -6.89 5.09
C GLY A 344 5.27 -7.94 4.57
N ALA A 345 3.99 -7.87 4.93
CA ALA A 345 2.98 -8.73 4.31
C ALA A 345 2.45 -8.22 2.96
N LEU A 346 2.74 -6.98 2.56
CA LEU A 346 2.52 -6.53 1.19
C LEU A 346 3.64 -7.08 0.29
N PRO A 347 3.31 -7.82 -0.78
CA PRO A 347 4.33 -8.44 -1.65
C PRO A 347 5.36 -7.46 -2.21
N TYR A 348 4.93 -6.25 -2.61
CA TYR A 348 5.84 -5.25 -3.17
C TYR A 348 6.80 -4.68 -2.11
N ASP A 349 6.31 -4.40 -0.91
CA ASP A 349 7.16 -3.92 0.19
C ASP A 349 8.15 -5.00 0.62
N CYS A 350 7.68 -6.25 0.76
CA CYS A 350 8.52 -7.41 1.07
C CYS A 350 9.64 -7.57 0.06
N PHE A 351 9.31 -7.47 -1.24
CA PHE A 351 10.28 -7.51 -2.32
C PHE A 351 11.37 -6.43 -2.16
N ILE A 352 10.98 -5.17 -1.94
CA ILE A 352 11.90 -4.05 -1.77
C ILE A 352 12.79 -4.23 -0.53
N MET A 353 12.18 -4.62 0.59
CA MET A 353 12.88 -4.84 1.86
C MET A 353 13.91 -5.97 1.76
N LEU A 354 13.54 -7.10 1.13
CA LEU A 354 14.47 -8.20 0.90
C LEU A 354 15.61 -7.81 -0.04
N CYS A 355 15.36 -6.99 -1.07
CA CYS A 355 16.43 -6.48 -1.92
C CYS A 355 17.44 -5.66 -1.13
N LEU A 356 17.01 -4.83 -0.17
CA LEU A 356 17.94 -4.03 0.64
C LEU A 356 18.80 -4.84 1.61
N LEU A 357 18.34 -6.05 1.97
CA LEU A 357 19.10 -7.01 2.75
C LEU A 357 20.15 -7.77 1.92
N ALA A 358 20.11 -7.69 0.59
CA ALA A 358 21.07 -8.31 -0.31
C ALA A 358 22.44 -7.59 -0.33
N GLU A 359 23.50 -8.25 -0.79
CA GLU A 359 24.83 -7.64 -0.95
C GLU A 359 24.82 -6.52 -1.99
N ASP A 360 24.13 -6.74 -3.12
CA ASP A 360 23.86 -5.72 -4.15
C ASP A 360 22.34 -5.60 -4.35
N PRO A 361 21.69 -4.61 -3.72
CA PRO A 361 20.24 -4.46 -3.81
C PRO A 361 19.74 -4.18 -5.22
N MET A 362 20.46 -3.37 -6.00
CA MET A 362 20.01 -2.98 -7.33
C MET A 362 20.11 -4.15 -8.30
N MET A 363 21.21 -4.90 -8.26
CA MET A 363 21.38 -6.12 -9.05
C MET A 363 20.35 -7.18 -8.65
N THR A 364 20.14 -7.39 -7.36
CA THR A 364 19.13 -8.33 -6.85
C THR A 364 17.73 -7.95 -7.30
N TYR A 365 17.38 -6.67 -7.25
CA TYR A 365 16.11 -6.15 -7.74
C TYR A 365 15.91 -6.46 -9.22
N THR A 366 16.91 -6.21 -10.06
CA THR A 366 16.83 -6.52 -11.49
C THR A 366 16.72 -8.03 -11.73
N ASP A 367 17.51 -8.85 -11.06
CA ASP A 367 17.53 -10.30 -11.26
C ASP A 367 16.19 -10.96 -10.88
N VAL A 368 15.50 -10.46 -9.84
CA VAL A 368 14.14 -10.91 -9.50
C VAL A 368 13.16 -10.56 -10.62
N TRP A 369 13.26 -9.36 -11.19
CA TRP A 369 12.46 -8.99 -12.36
C TRP A 369 12.75 -9.89 -13.55
N GLU A 370 14.02 -10.15 -13.88
CA GLU A 370 14.41 -11.05 -14.97
C GLU A 370 13.78 -12.44 -14.81
N LYS A 371 13.91 -13.04 -13.61
CA LYS A 371 13.30 -14.34 -13.28
C LYS A 371 11.79 -14.35 -13.53
N SER A 372 11.12 -13.24 -13.23
CA SER A 372 9.66 -13.14 -13.37
C SER A 372 9.15 -13.20 -14.81
N TYR A 373 9.98 -12.87 -15.80
CA TYR A 373 9.64 -12.98 -17.23
C TYR A 373 10.17 -14.27 -17.86
N ASN A 374 11.25 -14.85 -17.33
CA ASN A 374 11.89 -16.04 -17.90
C ASN A 374 11.14 -17.35 -17.59
N ASN A 375 10.41 -17.43 -16.48
CA ASN A 375 9.65 -18.62 -16.08
C ASN A 375 8.28 -18.77 -16.75
N GLN A 376 7.95 -17.94 -17.76
CA GLN A 376 6.72 -18.07 -18.56
C GLN A 376 6.90 -18.85 -19.88
N LYS A 377 8.06 -19.52 -20.06
CA LYS A 377 8.31 -20.38 -21.22
C LYS A 377 7.93 -21.83 -20.99
#